data_AF-A0A0B1SZC3-F1
#
_entry.id   AF-A0A0B1SZC3-F1
#
_cell.length_a   1.000
_cell.length_b   1.000
_cell.length_c   1.000
_cell.angle_alpha   90.00
_cell.angle_beta   90.00
_cell.angle_gamma   90.00
#
_symmetry.space_group_name_H-M   'P 1'
#
loop_
_entity.id
_entity.type
_entity.pdbx_description
1 polymer ?
#
loop_
_entity_poly.entity_id
_entity_poly.type
_entity_poly.pdbx_seq_one_letter_code
_entity_poly.pdbx_strand_id
1 'polypeptide(L)'
;MTILQFAFITGWVKVAEILLNPLGEDDDDYELNWVIDRNFQVGLSVEECYDSFPPIVRDVFWETENPEPLHTVESAMRPMNPQVG
;
A
#
# COMPACT_ATOMS: atom_id res chain seq x y z
N MET A 1 37.34 16.67 1.58
CA MET A 1 36.11 17.46 1.75
C MET A 1 35.40 17.80 0.43
N THR A 2 36.12 18.08 -0.65
CA THR A 2 35.51 18.45 -1.95
C THR A 2 34.67 17.35 -2.59
N ILE A 3 35.07 16.08 -2.47
CA ILE A 3 34.32 14.95 -3.02
C ILE A 3 32.97 14.76 -2.32
N LEU A 4 32.91 14.92 -1.00
CA LEU A 4 31.66 14.83 -0.25
C LEU A 4 30.73 15.98 -0.59
N GLN A 5 31.23 17.21 -0.65
CA GLN A 5 30.44 18.38 -1.06
C GLN A 5 29.92 18.23 -2.50
N PHE A 6 30.76 17.73 -3.41
CA PHE A 6 30.34 17.42 -4.77
C PHE A 6 29.20 16.39 -4.77
N ALA A 7 29.35 15.27 -4.08
CA ALA A 7 28.33 14.22 -4.02
C ALA A 7 27.00 14.71 -3.44
N PHE A 8 27.02 15.58 -2.43
CA PHE A 8 25.78 16.14 -1.86
C PHE A 8 25.07 17.08 -2.85
N ILE A 9 25.80 18.00 -3.49
CA ILE A 9 25.19 18.96 -4.41
C ILE A 9 24.72 18.26 -5.70
N THR A 10 25.54 17.39 -6.28
CA THR A 10 25.15 16.64 -7.48
C THR A 10 24.06 15.62 -7.19
N GLY A 11 24.13 14.94 -6.05
CA GLY A 11 23.10 14.01 -5.61
C GLY A 11 21.74 14.70 -5.44
N TRP A 12 21.69 15.88 -4.81
CA TRP A 12 20.44 16.62 -4.66
C TRP A 12 19.86 17.07 -6.00
N VAL A 13 20.71 17.57 -6.91
CA VAL A 13 20.27 17.92 -8.27
C VAL A 13 19.75 16.68 -9.03
N LYS A 14 20.41 15.52 -8.88
CA LYS A 14 19.98 14.28 -9.54
C LYS A 14 18.65 13.75 -9.04
N VAL A 15 18.35 13.88 -7.74
CA VAL A 15 17.02 13.57 -7.21
C VAL A 15 15.95 14.45 -7.85
N ALA A 16 16.22 15.75 -8.00
CA ALA A 16 15.28 16.65 -8.67
C ALA A 16 15.12 16.34 -10.18
N GLU A 17 16.18 15.87 -10.83
CA GLU A 17 16.17 15.49 -12.25
C GLU A 17 15.30 14.25 -12.52
N ILE A 18 15.46 13.19 -11.72
CA ILE A 18 14.65 11.96 -11.83
C ILE A 18 13.17 12.26 -11.54
N LEU A 19 12.88 13.05 -10.50
CA LEU A 19 11.51 13.42 -10.15
C LEU A 19 10.88 14.47 -11.08
N LEU A 20 11.63 15.05 -12.02
CA LEU A 20 11.12 16.08 -12.92
C LEU A 20 10.08 15.51 -13.89
N ASN A 21 10.27 14.26 -14.35
CA ASN A 21 9.34 13.55 -15.20
C ASN A 21 9.20 12.09 -14.76
N PRO A 22 8.37 11.81 -13.74
CA PRO A 22 8.22 10.46 -13.18
C PRO A 22 7.38 9.50 -14.07
N LEU A 23 7.10 9.90 -15.31
CA LEU A 23 6.27 9.18 -16.28
C LEU A 23 7.09 8.64 -17.47
N GLY A 24 8.42 8.60 -17.33
CA GLY A 24 9.34 8.08 -18.33
C GLY A 24 9.48 6.55 -18.26
N GLU A 25 10.68 6.07 -18.59
CA GLU A 25 11.08 4.65 -18.56
C GLU A 25 12.31 4.41 -17.67
N ASP A 26 12.68 5.38 -16.82
CA ASP A 26 13.78 5.21 -15.87
C ASP A 26 13.37 4.22 -14.74
N ASP A 27 14.34 3.55 -14.12
CA ASP A 27 14.09 2.50 -13.11
C ASP A 27 13.28 2.99 -11.89
N ASP A 28 13.31 4.30 -11.60
CA ASP A 28 12.61 4.94 -10.48
C ASP A 28 11.29 5.64 -10.90
N ASP A 29 10.91 5.54 -12.18
CA ASP A 29 9.64 6.10 -12.69
C ASP A 29 8.44 5.26 -12.25
N TYR A 30 7.23 5.83 -12.39
CA TYR A 30 6.02 5.09 -12.10
C TYR A 30 5.79 3.96 -13.11
N GLU A 31 5.41 2.79 -12.61
CA GLU A 31 4.98 1.63 -13.39
C GLU A 31 3.57 1.81 -14.00
N LEU A 32 3.42 2.81 -14.88
CA LEU A 32 2.13 3.22 -15.44
C LEU A 32 1.48 2.11 -16.27
N ASN A 33 2.27 1.34 -17.01
CA ASN A 33 1.77 0.22 -17.81
C ASN A 33 1.07 -0.81 -16.91
N TRP A 34 1.69 -1.16 -15.78
CA TRP A 34 1.09 -2.05 -14.80
C TRP A 34 -0.21 -1.45 -14.22
N VAL A 35 -0.21 -0.16 -13.89
CA VAL A 35 -1.40 0.52 -13.35
C VAL A 35 -2.55 0.49 -14.36
N ILE A 36 -2.27 0.72 -15.64
CA ILE A 36 -3.26 0.67 -16.71
C ILE A 36 -3.83 -0.74 -16.84
N ASP A 37 -2.98 -1.76 -16.94
CA ASP A 37 -3.40 -3.14 -17.08
C ASP A 37 -4.24 -3.60 -15.88
N ARG A 38 -3.78 -3.28 -14.66
CA ARG A 38 -4.50 -3.58 -13.42
C ARG A 38 -5.85 -2.89 -13.37
N ASN A 39 -5.93 -1.62 -13.74
CA ASN A 39 -7.18 -0.87 -13.69
C ASN A 39 -8.16 -1.33 -14.76
N PHE A 40 -7.67 -1.66 -15.94
CA PHE A 40 -8.50 -2.23 -17.01
C PHE A 40 -9.07 -3.59 -16.57
N GLN A 41 -8.23 -4.47 -16.04
CA GLN A 41 -8.66 -5.78 -15.54
C GLN A 41 -9.70 -5.66 -14.42
N VAL A 42 -9.42 -4.85 -13.39
CA VAL A 42 -10.35 -4.67 -12.26
C VAL A 42 -11.63 -3.98 -12.71
N GLY A 43 -11.54 -3.02 -13.63
CA GLY A 43 -12.71 -2.37 -14.22
C GLY A 43 -13.64 -3.36 -14.93
N LEU A 44 -13.07 -4.32 -15.68
CA LEU A 44 -13.85 -5.36 -16.36
C LEU A 44 -14.43 -6.41 -15.40
N SER A 45 -13.76 -6.72 -14.29
CA SER A 45 -14.28 -7.67 -13.29
C SER A 45 -15.60 -7.25 -12.64
N VAL A 46 -16.01 -5.98 -12.80
CA VAL A 46 -17.33 -5.50 -12.36
C VAL A 46 -18.47 -6.26 -13.07
N GLU A 47 -18.28 -6.64 -14.34
CA GLU A 47 -19.28 -7.44 -15.06
C GLU A 47 -19.38 -8.86 -14.47
N GLU A 48 -18.23 -9.49 -14.20
CA GLU A 48 -18.17 -10.85 -13.64
C GLU A 48 -18.80 -10.93 -12.24
N CYS A 49 -18.67 -9.86 -11.45
CA CYS A 49 -19.19 -9.77 -10.08
C CYS A 49 -20.55 -9.05 -9.99
N TYR A 50 -21.19 -8.71 -11.12
CA TYR A 50 -22.44 -7.97 -11.11
C TYR A 50 -23.56 -8.79 -10.46
N ASP A 51 -24.25 -8.20 -9.47
CA ASP A 51 -25.32 -8.83 -8.69
C ASP A 51 -24.89 -10.15 -8.00
N SER A 52 -23.58 -10.35 -7.85
CA SER A 52 -22.98 -11.51 -7.20
C SER A 52 -22.57 -11.15 -5.78
N PHE A 53 -23.25 -11.74 -4.80
CA PHE A 53 -22.99 -11.51 -3.38
C PHE A 53 -22.63 -12.83 -2.69
N PRO A 54 -21.70 -12.80 -1.71
CA PRO A 54 -21.49 -13.95 -0.84
C PRO A 54 -22.77 -14.23 -0.03
N PRO A 55 -23.01 -15.49 0.36
CA PRO A 55 -24.16 -15.85 1.18
C PRO A 55 -24.11 -15.14 2.53
N ILE A 56 -25.27 -14.63 2.97
CA ILE A 56 -25.40 -14.01 4.28
C ILE A 56 -25.38 -15.09 5.35
N VAL A 57 -24.33 -15.09 6.18
CA VAL A 57 -24.13 -16.03 7.28
C VAL A 57 -23.77 -15.26 8.55
N ARG A 58 -24.15 -15.81 9.71
CA ARG A 58 -23.69 -15.28 11.00
C ARG A 58 -22.20 -15.55 11.13
N ASP A 59 -21.43 -14.52 11.48
CA ASP A 59 -20.00 -14.65 11.68
C ASP A 59 -19.67 -15.32 13.03
N VAL A 60 -18.40 -15.64 13.23
CA VAL A 60 -17.92 -16.38 14.42
C VAL A 60 -18.07 -15.59 15.72
N PHE A 61 -18.27 -14.27 15.65
CA PHE A 61 -18.42 -13.38 16.80
C PHE A 61 -19.87 -12.90 17.00
N TRP A 62 -20.84 -13.44 16.26
CA TRP A 62 -22.23 -12.97 16.24
C TRP A 62 -22.89 -12.81 17.62
N GLU A 63 -22.53 -13.66 18.60
CA GLU A 63 -23.08 -13.65 19.96
C GLU A 63 -22.11 -13.03 20.99
N THR A 64 -20.95 -12.53 20.56
CA THR A 64 -19.91 -11.99 21.44
C THR A 64 -20.06 -10.47 21.57
N GLU A 65 -20.29 -10.00 22.79
CA GLU A 65 -20.51 -8.55 23.07
C GLU A 65 -19.25 -7.71 22.82
N ASN A 66 -18.07 -8.22 23.15
CA ASN A 66 -16.79 -7.56 22.89
C ASN A 66 -15.77 -8.54 22.30
N PRO A 67 -15.77 -8.76 20.97
CA PRO A 67 -14.88 -9.73 20.33
C PRO A 67 -13.44 -9.23 20.31
N GLU A 68 -12.52 -10.06 20.81
CA GLU A 68 -11.08 -9.81 20.73
C GLU A 68 -10.49 -10.53 19.50
N PRO A 69 -9.86 -9.79 18.55
CA PRO A 69 -9.20 -10.41 17.42
C PRO A 69 -8.09 -11.37 17.87
N LEU A 70 -7.97 -12.50 17.18
CA LEU A 70 -6.86 -13.42 17.43
C LEU A 70 -5.55 -12.79 16.95
N HIS A 71 -4.53 -12.87 17.79
CA HIS A 71 -3.19 -12.43 17.46
C HIS A 71 -2.24 -13.61 17.31
N THR A 72 -1.29 -13.49 16.39
CA THR A 72 -0.12 -14.36 16.38
C THR A 72 0.73 -14.08 17.62
N VAL A 73 1.53 -15.06 18.07
CA VAL A 73 2.40 -14.94 19.25
C VAL A 73 3.29 -13.70 19.18
N GLU A 74 3.88 -13.42 18.01
CA GLU A 74 4.73 -12.24 17.78
C GLU A 74 3.96 -10.91 17.87
N SER A 75 2.71 -10.89 17.38
CA SER A 75 1.88 -9.68 17.42
C SER A 75 1.38 -9.38 18.83
N ALA A 76 1.10 -10.42 19.63
CA ALA A 76 0.63 -10.29 21.01
C ALA A 76 1.70 -9.75 21.98
N MET A 77 2.99 -9.90 21.65
CA MET A 77 4.08 -9.33 22.44
C MET A 77 4.28 -7.83 22.21
N ARG A 78 3.63 -7.24 21.19
CA ARG A 78 3.76 -5.81 20.90
C ARG A 78 3.07 -5.00 22.01
N PRO A 79 3.72 -3.93 22.53
CA PRO A 79 3.12 -3.10 23.57
C PRO A 79 1.85 -2.43 23.04
N MET A 80 0.73 -2.66 23.73
CA MET A 80 -0.56 -2.04 23.41
C MET A 80 -0.68 -0.72 24.16
N ASN A 81 -0.70 0.39 23.42
CA ASN A 81 -0.81 1.74 23.97
C ASN A 81 -2.16 2.34 23.58
N PRO A 82 -3.26 2.00 24.29
CA PRO A 82 -4.55 2.59 24.01
C PRO A 82 -4.50 4.09 24.27
N GLN A 83 -5.02 4.88 23.33
CA GLN A 83 -5.12 6.33 23.50
C GLN A 83 -6.23 6.63 24.51
N VAL A 84 -5.85 6.88 25.76
CA VAL A 84 -6.69 7.50 26.80
C VAL A 84 -6.20 8.93 26.96
N GLY A 85 -7.06 9.89 26.61
CA GLY A 85 -6.76 11.33 26.68
C GLY A 85 -6.46 11.81 28.09
#